data_AF-A0A221W556-F1
#
_entry.id   AF-A0A221W556-F1
#
_cell.length_a   1.000
_cell.length_b   1.000
_cell.length_c   1.000
_cell.angle_alpha   90.00
_cell.angle_beta   90.00
_cell.angle_gamma   90.00
#
_symmetry.space_group_name_H-M   'P 1'
#
loop_
_entity.id
_entity.type
_entity.pdbx_description
1 polymer ?
#
loop_
_entity_poly.entity_id
_entity_poly.type
_entity_poly.pdbx_seq_one_letter_code
_entity_poly.pdbx_strand_id
1 'polypeptide(L)'
;MIYHDVSFAVPISATLVGPRDRRQPVIVTIDRTQGRVLLQLGGRTARGLAALEPQQAEVLCRVLRAPRALSRLLPALGPGLAIRVLWVRTSADAVELSLSGRGALTDVWRLERAPARELADSVQKGVRLLCTPVGATCP
;
A
#
# COMPACT_ATOMS: atom_id res chain seq x y z
N MET A 1 2.72 15.76 -8.95
CA MET A 1 1.89 15.95 -7.73
C MET A 1 1.08 14.68 -7.50
N ILE A 2 0.81 14.27 -6.25
CA ILE A 2 0.00 13.08 -5.95
C ILE A 2 -1.39 13.54 -5.54
N TYR A 3 -2.43 12.97 -6.15
CA TYR A 3 -3.84 13.27 -5.84
C TYR A 3 -4.52 12.06 -5.21
N HIS A 4 -5.18 12.27 -4.06
CA HIS A 4 -5.95 11.23 -3.40
C HIS A 4 -7.40 11.27 -3.91
N ASP A 5 -7.87 10.15 -4.44
CA ASP A 5 -9.28 9.94 -4.71
C ASP A 5 -10.03 9.60 -3.41
N VAL A 6 -10.74 10.58 -2.85
CA VAL A 6 -11.55 10.40 -1.64
C VAL A 6 -12.73 9.44 -1.82
N SER A 7 -13.17 9.18 -3.06
CA SER A 7 -14.24 8.22 -3.35
C SER A 7 -13.78 6.77 -3.21
N PHE A 8 -12.46 6.54 -3.19
CA PHE A 8 -11.86 5.25 -2.93
C PHE A 8 -10.78 5.39 -1.84
N ALA A 9 -11.23 5.33 -0.58
CA ALA A 9 -10.35 5.33 0.59
C ALA A 9 -10.73 4.18 1.53
N VAL A 10 -9.89 3.15 1.58
CA VAL A 10 -10.14 1.94 2.36
C VAL A 10 -9.16 1.87 3.53
N PRO A 11 -9.61 2.07 4.77
CA PRO A 11 -8.76 1.89 5.95
C PRO A 11 -8.63 0.41 6.28
N ILE A 12 -7.39 -0.09 6.32
CA ILE A 12 -7.06 -1.45 6.71
C ILE A 12 -6.47 -1.44 8.11
N SER A 13 -6.98 -2.31 8.98
CA SER A 13 -6.46 -2.43 10.35
C SER A 13 -4.99 -2.87 10.37
N ALA A 14 -4.16 -2.13 11.09
CA ALA A 14 -2.75 -2.46 11.29
C ALA A 14 -2.26 -1.96 12.65
N THR A 15 -1.12 -2.48 13.07
CA THR A 15 -0.42 -2.09 14.29
C THR A 15 0.95 -1.54 13.92
N LEU A 16 1.21 -0.29 14.30
CA LEU A 16 2.56 0.26 14.28
C LEU A 16 3.39 -0.44 15.36
N VAL A 17 4.43 -1.15 14.94
CA VAL A 17 5.35 -1.89 15.80
C VAL A 17 6.40 -0.93 16.35
N GLY A 18 6.59 -0.95 17.67
CA GLY A 18 7.60 -0.12 18.33
C GLY A 18 7.68 -0.38 19.83
N PRO A 19 8.31 0.52 20.61
CA PRO A 19 8.40 0.38 22.07
C PRO A 19 7.03 0.31 22.76
N ARG A 20 6.01 0.89 22.12
CA ARG A 20 4.61 0.74 22.47
C ARG A 20 3.83 0.53 21.19
N ASP A 21 3.36 -0.69 20.99
CA ASP A 21 2.52 -1.03 19.84
C ASP A 21 1.25 -0.17 19.84
N ARG A 22 0.93 0.40 18.68
CA ARG A 22 -0.23 1.29 18.51
C ARG A 22 -1.06 0.85 17.32
N ARG A 23 -2.38 0.69 17.51
CA ARG A 23 -3.30 0.48 16.40
C ARG A 23 -3.33 1.72 15.52
N GLN A 24 -2.96 1.56 14.26
CA GLN A 24 -2.93 2.65 13.30
C GLN A 24 -3.16 2.07 11.90
N PRO A 25 -4.22 2.49 11.18
CA PRO A 25 -4.57 1.86 9.93
C PRO A 25 -3.60 2.21 8.80
N VAL A 26 -3.49 1.29 7.84
CA VAL A 26 -2.94 1.54 6.52
C VAL A 26 -4.11 1.94 5.60
N ILE A 27 -4.04 3.10 4.97
CA ILE A 27 -5.12 3.55 4.09
C ILE A 27 -4.73 3.28 2.64
N VAL A 28 -5.59 2.58 1.90
CA VAL A 28 -5.47 2.40 0.46
C VAL A 28 -6.31 3.47 -0.24
N THR A 29 -5.69 4.24 -1.13
CA THR A 29 -6.39 5.13 -2.07
C THR A 29 -5.86 4.95 -3.48
N ILE A 30 -6.36 5.72 -4.45
CA ILE A 30 -5.81 5.77 -5.81
C ILE A 30 -5.55 7.21 -6.24
N ASP A 31 -4.59 7.38 -7.15
CA ASP A 31 -4.34 8.59 -7.93
C ASP A 31 -4.76 8.30 -9.37
N ARG A 32 -5.96 8.74 -9.75
CA ARG A 32 -6.49 8.55 -11.10
C ARG A 32 -5.76 9.38 -12.15
N THR A 33 -5.20 10.52 -11.76
CA THR A 33 -4.49 11.43 -12.67
C THR A 33 -3.15 10.85 -13.09
N GLN A 34 -2.49 10.13 -12.19
CA GLN A 34 -1.18 9.52 -12.43
C GLN A 34 -1.24 8.01 -12.62
N GLY A 35 -2.40 7.37 -12.46
CA GLY A 35 -2.56 5.94 -12.66
C GLY A 35 -1.96 5.08 -11.54
N ARG A 36 -1.94 5.56 -10.29
CA ARG A 36 -1.22 4.89 -9.18
C ARG A 36 -2.12 4.43 -8.05
N VAL A 37 -1.76 3.33 -7.42
CA VAL A 37 -2.34 2.93 -6.12
C VAL A 37 -1.53 3.56 -5.01
N LEU A 38 -2.19 4.17 -4.03
CA LEU A 38 -1.54 4.86 -2.92
C LEU A 38 -1.74 4.08 -1.63
N LEU A 39 -0.67 3.86 -0.89
CA LEU A 39 -0.66 3.30 0.45
C LEU A 39 -0.18 4.37 1.42
N GLN A 40 -1.03 4.74 2.37
CA GLN A 40 -0.68 5.64 3.46
C GLN A 40 -0.49 4.82 4.73
N LEU A 41 0.77 4.56 5.06
CA LEU A 41 1.17 3.96 6.33
C LEU A 41 1.12 5.04 7.42
N GLY A 42 0.48 4.74 8.54
CA GLY A 42 0.42 5.70 9.65
C GLY A 42 -0.61 6.82 9.46
N GLY A 43 -1.69 6.57 8.73
CA GLY A 43 -2.78 7.53 8.50
C GLY A 43 -2.39 8.68 7.55
N ARG A 44 -2.98 9.86 7.73
CA ARG A 44 -2.88 11.00 6.78
C ARG A 44 -1.51 11.69 6.74
N THR A 45 -0.48 11.16 7.39
CA THR A 45 0.85 11.79 7.38
C THR A 45 1.56 11.49 6.07
N ALA A 46 2.13 12.51 5.43
CA ALA A 46 2.81 12.37 4.14
C ALA A 46 4.03 11.41 4.22
N ARG A 47 4.64 11.24 5.40
CA ARG A 47 5.85 10.43 5.59
C ARG A 47 5.65 8.93 5.32
N GLY A 48 4.44 8.41 5.49
CA GLY A 48 4.13 7.01 5.23
C GLY A 48 3.51 6.75 3.86
N LEU A 49 3.57 7.70 2.94
CA LEU A 49 3.00 7.53 1.60
C LEU A 49 3.92 6.69 0.70
N ALA A 50 3.34 5.66 0.09
CA ALA A 50 3.89 4.88 -1.01
C ALA A 50 2.90 4.88 -2.18
N ALA A 51 3.23 5.57 -3.26
CA ALA A 51 2.53 5.45 -4.52
C ALA A 51 3.17 4.34 -5.36
N LEU A 52 2.38 3.35 -5.74
CA LEU A 52 2.75 2.19 -6.51
C LEU A 52 2.16 2.30 -7.92
N GLU A 53 3.02 2.07 -8.91
CA GLU A 53 2.56 1.81 -10.28
C GLU A 53 1.73 0.52 -10.31
N PRO A 54 0.78 0.36 -11.26
CA PRO A 54 -0.12 -0.80 -11.31
C PRO A 54 0.62 -2.15 -11.27
N GLN A 55 1.74 -2.25 -11.98
CA GLN A 55 2.59 -3.44 -11.97
C GLN A 55 3.15 -3.75 -10.57
N GLN A 56 3.58 -2.73 -9.82
CA GLN A 56 4.09 -2.91 -8.46
C GLN A 56 2.97 -3.24 -7.47
N ALA A 57 1.79 -2.66 -7.67
CA ALA A 57 0.59 -2.99 -6.90
C ALA A 57 0.16 -4.45 -7.13
N GLU A 58 0.24 -4.97 -8.35
CA GLU A 58 0.00 -6.40 -8.63
C GLU A 58 1.02 -7.31 -7.96
N VAL A 59 2.31 -6.94 -7.99
CA VAL A 59 3.36 -7.70 -7.29
C VAL A 59 3.07 -7.70 -5.79
N LEU A 60 2.67 -6.56 -5.21
CA LEU A 60 2.25 -6.49 -3.81
C LEU A 60 1.10 -7.46 -3.53
N CYS A 61 0.05 -7.49 -4.35
CA CYS A 61 -1.06 -8.44 -4.18
C CYS A 61 -0.58 -9.90 -4.13
N ARG A 62 0.34 -10.28 -5.02
CA ARG A 62 0.90 -11.65 -5.05
C ARG A 62 1.71 -11.95 -3.80
N VAL A 63 2.50 -10.98 -3.32
CA VAL A 63 3.28 -11.09 -2.09
C VAL A 63 2.37 -11.27 -0.87
N LEU A 64 1.33 -10.44 -0.74
CA LEU A 64 0.40 -10.49 0.40
C LEU A 64 -0.40 -11.80 0.46
N ARG A 65 -0.62 -12.45 -0.69
CA ARG A 65 -1.35 -13.72 -0.79
C ARG A 65 -0.45 -14.95 -0.79
N ALA A 66 0.87 -14.77 -0.70
CA ALA A 66 1.79 -15.87 -0.84
C ALA A 66 1.60 -16.90 0.30
N PRO A 67 1.61 -18.21 -0.02
CA PRO A 67 1.39 -19.27 0.97
C PRO A 67 2.60 -19.49 1.88
N ARG A 68 3.75 -18.88 1.59
CA ARG A 68 5.01 -19.04 2.31
C ARG A 68 5.56 -17.68 2.72
N ALA A 69 6.31 -17.68 3.83
CA ALA A 69 7.03 -16.51 4.30
C ALA A 69 8.03 -16.03 3.22
N LEU A 70 8.00 -14.73 2.93
CA LEU A 70 8.89 -14.11 1.96
C LEU A 70 9.14 -12.64 2.26
N SER A 71 10.20 -12.11 1.69
CA SER A 71 10.61 -10.70 1.82
C SER A 71 10.76 -10.10 0.42
N ARG A 72 10.14 -8.94 0.18
CA ARG A 72 10.22 -8.22 -1.09
C ARG A 72 10.37 -6.73 -0.87
N LEU A 73 11.08 -6.12 -1.82
CA LEU A 73 11.27 -4.69 -1.94
C LEU A 73 10.55 -4.23 -3.20
N LEU A 74 9.65 -3.27 -3.06
CA LEU A 74 8.87 -2.71 -4.16
C LEU A 74 9.22 -1.23 -4.33
N PRO A 75 9.64 -0.78 -5.52
CA PRO A 75 9.83 0.63 -5.78
C PRO A 75 8.51 1.38 -5.62
N ALA A 76 8.57 2.52 -4.94
CA ALA A 76 7.42 3.37 -4.68
C ALA A 76 7.82 4.85 -4.76
N LEU A 77 6.82 5.72 -4.87
CA LEU A 77 7.03 7.17 -4.81
C LEU A 77 6.40 7.74 -3.54
N GLY A 78 7.15 8.58 -2.84
CA GLY A 78 6.68 9.34 -1.70
C GLY A 78 6.11 10.70 -2.08
N PRO A 79 5.86 11.56 -1.08
CA PRO A 79 5.46 12.94 -1.30
C PRO A 79 6.50 13.68 -2.15
N GLY A 80 6.03 14.55 -3.05
CA GLY A 80 6.91 15.28 -3.96
C GLY A 80 7.66 14.38 -4.95
N LEU A 81 7.17 13.16 -5.20
CA LEU A 81 7.79 12.16 -6.09
C LEU A 81 9.17 11.66 -5.60
N ALA A 82 9.45 11.78 -4.30
CA ALA A 82 10.68 11.25 -3.73
C ALA A 82 10.73 9.72 -3.89
N ILE A 83 11.82 9.18 -4.41
CA ILE A 83 12.01 7.73 -4.55
C ILE A 83 11.99 7.08 -3.16
N ARG A 84 11.19 6.02 -3.03
CA ARG A 84 11.04 5.21 -1.83
C ARG A 84 11.05 3.73 -2.18
N VAL A 85 11.25 2.91 -1.17
CA VAL A 85 11.08 1.46 -1.29
C VAL A 85 10.10 1.01 -0.23
N LEU A 86 9.05 0.30 -0.65
CA LEU A 86 8.15 -0.42 0.24
C LEU A 86 8.74 -1.81 0.48
N TRP A 87 9.16 -2.06 1.72
CA TRP A 87 9.54 -3.38 2.18
C TRP A 87 8.32 -4.13 2.69
N VAL A 88 8.17 -5.37 2.24
CA VAL A 88 7.08 -6.26 2.62
C VAL A 88 7.66 -7.58 3.08
N ARG A 89 7.35 -7.96 4.32
CA ARG A 89 7.76 -9.21 4.92
C ARG A 89 6.52 -10.00 5.33
N THR A 90 6.37 -11.21 4.83
CA THR A 90 5.29 -12.11 5.22
C THR A 90 5.80 -13.21 6.14
N SER A 91 4.95 -13.62 7.08
CA SER A 91 5.14 -14.75 7.99
C SER A 91 3.87 -15.61 8.00
N ALA A 92 3.83 -16.65 8.84
CA ALA A 92 2.65 -17.52 8.95
C ALA A 92 1.39 -16.75 9.41
N ASP A 93 1.58 -15.79 10.31
CA ASP A 93 0.48 -15.16 11.05
C ASP A 93 0.28 -13.67 10.69
N ALA A 94 1.32 -13.02 10.17
CA ALA A 94 1.30 -11.59 9.92
C ALA A 94 2.10 -11.18 8.67
N VAL A 95 1.76 -10.01 8.16
CA VAL A 95 2.51 -9.26 7.17
C VAL A 95 3.03 -8.00 7.83
N GLU A 96 4.27 -7.64 7.56
CA GLU A 96 4.88 -6.38 7.96
C GLU A 96 5.21 -5.54 6.74
N LEU A 97 4.89 -4.26 6.84
CA LEU A 97 5.13 -3.23 5.84
C LEU A 97 6.03 -2.17 6.45
N SER A 98 7.07 -1.77 5.74
CA SER A 98 7.92 -0.64 6.10
C SER A 98 8.22 0.16 4.86
N LEU A 99 8.37 1.48 4.99
CA LEU A 99 8.95 2.28 3.94
C LEU A 99 10.43 2.51 4.23
N SER A 100 11.23 2.70 3.19
CA SER A 100 12.54 3.29 3.32
C SER A 100 12.64 4.49 2.38
N GLY A 101 13.29 5.53 2.87
CA GLY A 101 13.61 6.74 2.12
C GLY A 101 14.96 7.26 2.58
N ARG A 102 15.83 7.62 1.64
CA ARG A 102 17.19 8.13 1.92
C ARG A 102 18.04 7.23 2.83
N GLY A 103 17.97 5.91 2.64
CA GLY A 103 18.88 4.95 3.28
C GLY A 103 18.50 4.46 4.69
N ALA A 104 17.38 4.91 5.26
CA ALA A 104 16.87 4.39 6.55
C ALA A 104 15.50 3.71 6.38
N LEU A 105 15.32 2.57 7.05
CA LEU A 105 14.00 1.97 7.26
C LEU A 105 13.22 2.85 8.23
N THR A 106 11.97 3.14 7.88
CA THR A 106 11.02 3.82 8.75
C THR A 106 10.40 2.84 9.75
N ASP A 107 9.45 3.35 10.51
CA ASP A 107 8.39 2.62 11.21
C ASP A 107 7.88 1.38 10.43
N VAL A 108 7.50 0.35 11.18
CA VAL A 108 6.98 -0.93 10.66
C VAL A 108 5.52 -1.08 11.04
N TRP A 109 4.66 -1.36 10.07
CA TRP A 109 3.24 -1.67 10.27
C TRP A 109 2.99 -3.14 10.09
N ARG A 110 2.45 -3.78 11.13
CA ARG A 110 2.05 -5.18 11.14
C ARG A 110 0.55 -5.31 10.85
N LEU A 111 0.22 -6.18 9.91
CA LEU A 111 -1.13 -6.61 9.59
C LEU A 111 -1.28 -8.09 9.93
N GLU A 112 -2.34 -8.44 10.64
CA GLU A 112 -2.72 -9.84 10.79
C GLU A 112 -3.24 -10.40 9.46
N ARG A 113 -3.40 -11.73 9.39
CA ARG A 113 -3.76 -12.43 8.15
C ARG A 113 -5.05 -11.94 7.48
N ALA A 114 -6.11 -11.67 8.24
CA ALA A 114 -7.37 -11.17 7.68
C ALA A 114 -7.22 -9.74 7.10
N PRO A 115 -6.71 -8.76 7.85
CA PRO A 115 -6.39 -7.43 7.30
C PRO A 115 -5.40 -7.46 6.12
N ALA A 116 -4.41 -8.36 6.11
CA ALA A 116 -3.49 -8.49 4.99
C ALA A 116 -4.19 -8.96 3.70
N ARG A 117 -5.21 -9.83 3.80
CA ARG A 117 -6.05 -10.23 2.66
C ARG A 117 -6.92 -9.07 2.19
N GLU A 118 -7.53 -8.35 3.11
CA GLU A 118 -8.32 -7.16 2.81
C GLU A 118 -7.49 -6.08 2.09
N LEU A 119 -6.23 -5.87 2.53
CA LEU A 119 -5.27 -5.02 1.84
C LEU A 119 -5.04 -5.50 0.40
N ALA A 120 -4.77 -6.79 0.21
CA ALA A 120 -4.52 -7.35 -1.12
C ALA A 120 -5.75 -7.20 -2.05
N ASP A 121 -6.96 -7.42 -1.53
CA ASP A 121 -8.20 -7.23 -2.30
C ASP A 121 -8.44 -5.77 -2.65
N SER A 122 -8.18 -4.86 -1.71
CA SER A 122 -8.33 -3.41 -1.90
C SER A 122 -7.32 -2.86 -2.92
N VAL A 123 -6.06 -3.29 -2.85
CA VAL A 123 -5.04 -2.95 -3.84
C VAL A 123 -5.42 -3.48 -5.22
N GLN A 124 -5.87 -4.73 -5.32
CA GLN A 124 -6.34 -5.32 -6.58
C GLN A 124 -7.54 -4.57 -7.16
N LYS A 125 -8.49 -4.14 -6.32
CA LYS A 125 -9.61 -3.29 -6.73
C LYS A 125 -9.12 -1.93 -7.22
N GLY A 126 -8.18 -1.31 -6.52
CA GLY A 126 -7.53 -0.07 -6.94
C GLY A 126 -6.91 -0.18 -8.34
N VAL A 127 -6.14 -1.24 -8.59
CA VAL A 127 -5.57 -1.51 -9.94
C VAL A 127 -6.66 -1.62 -11.00
N ARG A 128 -7.73 -2.40 -10.73
CA ARG A 128 -8.84 -2.53 -11.68
C ARG A 128 -9.51 -1.19 -11.98
N LEU A 129 -9.76 -0.36 -10.97
CA LEU A 129 -10.36 0.97 -11.15
C LEU A 129 -9.47 1.89 -11.99
N LEU A 130 -8.15 1.75 -11.91
CA LEU A 130 -7.20 2.53 -12.71
C LEU A 130 -7.07 2.02 -14.15
N CYS A 131 -7.20 0.70 -14.36
CA CYS A 131 -7.04 0.08 -15.67
C CYS A 131 -8.36 -0.06 -16.45
N THR A 132 -9.51 0.21 -15.84
CA THR A 132 -10.79 0.20 -16.57
C THR A 132 -10.85 1.45 -17.45
N PRO A 133 -11.02 1.31 -18.78
CA PRO A 133 -11.14 2.46 -19.65
C PRO A 133 -12.36 3.30 -19.23
N VAL A 134 -12.15 4.58 -18.99
CA VAL A 134 -13.22 5.57 -18.84
C VAL A 134 -13.86 5.74 -20.23
N GLY A 135 -14.75 4.82 -20.62
CA GLY A 135 -15.27 4.80 -21.99
C GLY A 135 -16.20 3.65 -22.37
N ALA A 136 -16.82 2.94 -21.41
CA ALA A 136 -17.93 2.02 -21.70
C ALA A 136 -19.27 2.63 -21.24
N THR A 137 -19.50 3.87 -21.65
CA THR A 137 -20.85 4.44 -21.76
C THR A 137 -20.96 4.96 -23.18
N CYS A 138 -21.39 4.09 -24.09
CA CYS A 138 -22.02 4.55 -25.33
C CYS A 138 -23.51 4.79 -25.03
N PRO A 139 -24.11 5.84 -25.61
CA PRO A 139 -25.52 6.21 -25.43
C PRO A 139 -26.49 5.15 -25.93
#